data_AF-A0A810MUN0-F1
#
_entry.id   AF-A0A810MUN0-F1
#
_cell.length_a   1.000
_cell.length_b   1.000
_cell.length_c   1.000
_cell.angle_alpha   90.00
_cell.angle_beta   90.00
_cell.angle_gamma   90.00
#
_symmetry.space_group_name_H-M   'P 1'
#
loop_
_entity.id
_entity.type
_entity.pdbx_description
1 polymer ?
#
loop_
_entity_poly.entity_id
_entity_poly.type
_entity_poly.pdbx_seq_one_letter_code
_entity_poly.pdbx_strand_id
1 'polypeptide(L)'
;MALLQEPIYCRRCRRGLNIRFNDLGLIAGYLHAAEQRGQHSDHRPEPAPITQIPDPIIECDFCSAPEAAWIYRCANQITDARRITAQVVSVNDYRSRHHAARVRRTDTEHALTQAWGERWTACQGCADLIEARDLYGLIRRVADAMPAKLTRGKHLMRTRGELHDRYTAVFDTLAPGRGQITPGHPLGIWPNTAGGAS
;
A
#
# COMPACT_ATOMS: atom_id res chain seq x y z
N MET A 1 -8.64 -20.99 3.03
CA MET A 1 -9.57 -20.21 2.18
C MET A 1 -9.59 -18.78 2.71
N ALA A 2 -8.74 -17.90 2.17
CA ALA A 2 -8.82 -16.48 2.53
C ALA A 2 -10.09 -15.93 1.87
N LEU A 3 -11.06 -15.51 2.69
CA LEU A 3 -12.21 -14.76 2.20
C LEU A 3 -11.65 -13.53 1.48
N LEU A 4 -11.96 -13.40 0.19
CA LEU A 4 -11.74 -12.18 -0.59
C LEU A 4 -12.41 -11.05 0.19
N GLN A 5 -11.62 -10.27 0.93
CA GLN A 5 -12.15 -9.13 1.68
C GLN A 5 -12.62 -8.12 0.63
N GLU A 6 -13.93 -7.85 0.62
CA GLU A 6 -14.51 -6.84 -0.25
C GLU A 6 -13.81 -5.49 0.04
N PRO A 7 -13.36 -4.76 -1.00
CA PRO A 7 -12.67 -3.48 -0.77
C PRO A 7 -13.53 -2.51 0.02
N ILE A 8 -12.95 -1.96 1.08
CA ILE A 8 -13.61 -1.01 1.96
C ILE A 8 -13.26 0.41 1.51
N TYR A 9 -14.29 1.24 1.40
CA TYR A 9 -14.21 2.62 0.96
C TYR A 9 -14.80 3.54 2.00
N CYS A 10 -14.45 4.81 1.98
CA CYS A 10 -15.07 5.80 2.83
C CYS A 10 -16.34 6.36 2.16
N ARG A 11 -17.49 6.32 2.86
CA ARG A 11 -18.75 6.93 2.37
C ARG A 11 -18.61 8.42 2.06
N ARG A 12 -17.81 9.13 2.85
CA ARG A 12 -17.69 10.59 2.80
C ARG A 12 -16.85 11.09 1.63
N CYS A 13 -15.65 10.53 1.41
CA CYS A 13 -14.78 10.95 0.32
C CYS A 13 -14.79 10.01 -0.89
N ARG A 14 -15.48 8.86 -0.79
CA ARG A 14 -15.59 7.83 -1.83
C ARG A 14 -14.28 7.18 -2.24
N ARG A 15 -13.23 7.27 -1.41
CA ARG A 15 -11.89 6.70 -1.67
C ARG A 15 -11.68 5.40 -0.88
N GLY A 16 -10.77 4.56 -1.38
CA GLY A 16 -10.37 3.32 -0.72
C GLY A 16 -9.75 3.56 0.66
N LEU A 17 -10.05 2.66 1.60
CA LEU A 17 -9.52 2.65 2.96
C LEU A 17 -8.58 1.47 3.17
N ASN A 18 -7.49 1.73 3.87
CA ASN A 18 -6.56 0.71 4.33
C ASN A 18 -7.02 0.13 5.66
N ILE A 19 -6.85 -1.17 5.84
CA ILE A 19 -7.22 -1.87 7.09
C ILE A 19 -5.97 -2.02 7.94
N ARG A 20 -6.06 -1.56 9.19
CA ARG A 20 -5.07 -1.85 10.24
C ARG A 20 -5.55 -3.00 11.10
N PHE A 21 -4.68 -3.97 11.34
CA PHE A 21 -4.92 -5.07 12.28
C PHE A 21 -4.04 -4.88 13.51
N ASN A 22 -4.49 -5.31 14.70
CA ASN A 22 -3.66 -5.43 15.90
C ASN A 22 -2.81 -6.70 15.90
N ASP A 23 -2.03 -6.86 16.96
CA ASP A 23 -1.18 -8.02 17.26
C ASP A 23 -1.95 -9.35 17.34
N LEU A 24 -3.25 -9.29 17.60
CA LEU A 24 -4.16 -10.44 17.60
C LEU A 24 -4.79 -10.71 16.22
N GLY A 25 -4.43 -9.95 15.19
CA GLY A 25 -5.01 -10.07 13.85
C GLY A 25 -6.43 -9.51 13.73
N LEU A 26 -6.92 -8.76 14.73
CA LEU A 26 -8.24 -8.12 14.71
C LEU A 26 -8.15 -6.73 14.10
N ILE A 27 -9.20 -6.29 13.40
CA ILE A 27 -9.25 -4.94 12.80
C ILE A 27 -9.19 -3.90 13.91
N ALA A 28 -8.09 -3.16 13.96
CA ALA A 28 -7.84 -2.06 14.89
C ALA A 28 -8.35 -0.72 14.34
N GLY A 29 -8.53 -0.59 13.02
CA GLY A 29 -9.12 0.59 12.41
C GLY A 29 -8.96 0.65 10.90
N TYR A 30 -9.52 1.71 10.32
CA TYR A 30 -9.41 2.06 8.92
C TYR A 30 -8.66 3.37 8.77
N LEU A 31 -7.87 3.54 7.70
CA LEU A 31 -7.12 4.77 7.41
C LEU A 31 -7.25 5.17 5.94
N HIS A 32 -7.26 6.48 5.66
CA HIS A 32 -7.01 6.95 4.31
C HIS A 32 -5.54 6.77 3.93
N ALA A 33 -5.26 6.70 2.63
CA ALA A 33 -3.88 6.63 2.11
C ALA A 33 -3.00 7.81 2.56
N ALA A 34 -3.59 8.99 2.77
CA ALA A 34 -2.89 10.16 3.29
C ALA A 34 -2.45 9.97 4.76
N GLU A 35 -3.33 9.43 5.62
CA GLU A 35 -3.04 9.16 7.03
C GLU A 35 -1.92 8.14 7.22
N GLN A 36 -1.82 7.19 6.30
CA GLN A 36 -0.69 6.26 6.29
C GLN A 36 0.65 6.96 6.05
N ARG A 37 0.67 8.04 5.27
CA ARG A 37 1.86 8.86 5.01
C ARG A 37 2.12 9.88 6.13
N GLY A 38 1.45 9.73 7.28
CA GLY A 38 1.54 10.63 8.42
C GLY A 38 0.89 11.99 8.20
N GLN A 39 -0.04 12.09 7.24
CA GLN A 39 -0.80 13.31 6.98
C GLN A 39 -2.14 13.27 7.72
N HIS A 40 -2.77 14.42 7.92
CA HIS A 40 -4.13 14.47 8.43
C HIS A 40 -5.12 14.37 7.26
N SER A 41 -6.17 13.58 7.46
CA SER A 41 -7.36 13.60 6.59
C SER A 41 -8.34 14.65 7.09
N ASP A 42 -9.09 15.26 6.16
CA ASP A 42 -10.10 16.29 6.46
C ASP A 42 -11.30 15.75 7.26
N HIS A 43 -11.44 14.43 7.32
CA HIS A 43 -12.48 13.77 8.09
C HIS A 43 -12.01 12.40 8.58
N ARG A 44 -12.73 11.86 9.57
CA ARG A 44 -12.54 10.48 10.01
C ARG A 44 -13.04 9.49 8.95
N PRO A 45 -12.40 8.32 8.80
CA PRO A 45 -12.89 7.25 7.94
C PRO A 45 -14.31 6.80 8.31
N GLU A 46 -15.17 6.70 7.30
CA GLU A 46 -16.54 6.14 7.39
C GLU A 46 -16.62 4.89 6.51
N PRO A 47 -16.15 3.72 7.00
CA PRO A 47 -15.98 2.53 6.18
C PRO A 47 -17.32 1.97 5.71
N ALA A 48 -17.40 1.64 4.43
CA ALA A 48 -18.49 0.88 3.83
C ALA A 48 -17.96 0.00 2.67
N PRO A 49 -18.66 -1.11 2.37
CA PRO A 49 -18.39 -1.89 1.17
C PRO A 49 -18.50 -1.02 -0.08
N ILE A 50 -17.65 -1.27 -1.09
CA ILE A 50 -17.68 -0.50 -2.34
C ILE A 50 -19.06 -0.52 -3.02
N THR A 51 -19.82 -1.60 -2.86
CA THR A 51 -21.17 -1.76 -3.40
C THR A 51 -22.18 -0.74 -2.87
N GLN A 52 -21.84 -0.04 -1.78
CA GLN A 52 -22.63 1.02 -1.17
C GLN A 52 -22.12 2.42 -1.49
N ILE A 53 -21.04 2.54 -2.28
CA ILE A 53 -20.42 3.82 -2.60
C ILE A 53 -20.90 4.28 -3.97
N PRO A 54 -21.63 5.41 -4.06
CA PRO A 54 -21.95 6.00 -5.34
C PRO A 54 -20.68 6.56 -5.98
N ASP A 55 -20.42 6.23 -7.25
CA ASP A 55 -19.27 6.71 -8.03
C ASP A 55 -17.94 6.67 -7.24
N PRO A 56 -17.43 5.47 -6.90
CA PRO A 56 -16.20 5.33 -6.12
C PRO A 56 -15.00 5.93 -6.86
N ILE A 57 -14.14 6.64 -6.13
CA ILE A 57 -12.89 7.19 -6.65
C ILE A 57 -11.83 6.11 -6.53
N ILE A 58 -11.45 5.53 -7.67
CA ILE A 58 -10.39 4.53 -7.76
C ILE A 58 -9.06 5.24 -8.04
N GLU A 59 -8.21 5.32 -7.02
CA GLU A 59 -6.89 5.96 -7.13
C GLU A 59 -5.82 4.93 -7.47
N CYS A 60 -4.84 5.30 -8.29
CA CYS A 60 -3.68 4.47 -8.56
C CYS A 60 -2.92 4.15 -7.28
N ASP A 61 -2.74 2.86 -6.96
CA ASP A 61 -2.06 2.40 -5.74
C ASP A 61 -0.56 2.75 -5.70
N PHE A 62 0.00 3.14 -6.85
CA PHE A 62 1.40 3.50 -7.01
C PHE A 62 1.61 5.01 -6.83
N CYS A 63 0.99 5.82 -7.70
CA CYS A 63 1.21 7.28 -7.71
C CYS A 63 0.08 8.09 -7.07
N SER A 64 -0.98 7.45 -6.59
CA SER A 64 -2.19 8.09 -6.01
C SER A 64 -2.95 9.02 -6.98
N ALA A 65 -2.73 8.91 -8.30
CA ALA A 65 -3.53 9.62 -9.29
C ALA A 65 -5.00 9.13 -9.25
N PRO A 66 -6.01 10.02 -9.32
CA PRO A 66 -7.42 9.66 -9.14
C PRO A 66 -8.06 8.92 -10.32
N GLU A 67 -7.28 8.68 -11.38
CA GLU A 67 -7.72 8.12 -12.66
C GLU A 67 -7.09 6.74 -12.88
N ALA A 68 -7.27 5.82 -11.92
CA ALA A 68 -6.91 4.44 -12.16
C ALA A 68 -7.73 3.88 -13.32
N ALA A 69 -7.05 3.29 -14.30
CA ALA A 69 -7.64 2.72 -15.50
C ALA A 69 -7.56 1.19 -15.52
N TRP A 70 -6.63 0.61 -14.75
CA TRP A 70 -6.30 -0.81 -14.79
C TRP A 70 -6.27 -1.42 -13.40
N ILE A 71 -6.56 -2.73 -13.32
CA ILE A 71 -6.44 -3.55 -12.13
C ILE A 71 -5.59 -4.76 -12.41
N TYR A 72 -4.60 -4.95 -11.56
CA TYR A 72 -3.71 -6.09 -11.52
C TYR A 72 -4.08 -6.99 -10.36
N ARG A 73 -3.93 -8.30 -10.54
CA ARG A 73 -4.01 -9.26 -9.44
C ARG A 73 -2.60 -9.66 -9.03
N CYS A 74 -2.34 -9.69 -7.73
CA CYS A 74 -1.08 -10.15 -7.15
C CYS A 74 -1.34 -10.94 -5.85
N ALA A 75 -0.31 -11.54 -5.27
CA ALA A 75 -0.45 -12.17 -3.96
C ALA A 75 -0.83 -11.12 -2.90
N ASN A 76 -1.59 -11.53 -1.89
CA ASN A 76 -2.06 -10.63 -0.85
C ASN A 76 -0.87 -9.97 -0.14
N GLN A 77 -0.83 -8.63 -0.17
CA GLN A 77 0.25 -7.88 0.46
C GLN A 77 -0.17 -7.47 1.86
N ILE A 78 0.53 -8.01 2.86
CA ILE A 78 0.40 -7.63 4.27
C ILE A 78 1.77 -7.14 4.73
N THR A 79 1.85 -5.90 5.20
CA THR A 79 3.10 -5.40 5.80
C THR A 79 3.20 -5.96 7.21
N ASP A 80 4.20 -6.82 7.47
CA ASP A 80 4.60 -7.18 8.83
C ASP A 80 5.24 -5.95 9.48
N ALA A 81 4.51 -5.32 10.40
CA ALA A 81 5.02 -4.19 11.17
C ALA A 81 5.48 -4.73 12.52
N ARG A 82 6.74 -4.47 12.87
CA ARG A 82 7.30 -4.84 14.17
C ARG A 82 7.56 -3.61 15.02
N ARG A 83 7.06 -3.61 16.25
CA ARG A 83 7.32 -2.56 17.24
C ARG A 83 8.53 -2.96 18.06
N ILE A 84 9.52 -2.09 18.09
CA ILE A 84 10.67 -2.24 18.99
C ILE A 84 10.18 -2.03 20.43
N THR A 85 10.32 -3.04 21.28
CA THR A 85 9.92 -2.98 22.70
C THR A 85 11.09 -2.79 23.63
N ALA A 86 12.29 -3.26 23.24
CA ALA A 86 13.52 -2.96 23.95
C ALA A 86 14.72 -2.88 23.00
N GLN A 87 15.70 -2.07 23.37
CA GLN A 87 17.01 -2.04 22.74
C GLN A 87 18.08 -2.23 23.80
N VAL A 88 18.92 -3.24 23.60
CA VAL A 88 20.06 -3.51 24.48
C VAL A 88 21.27 -2.78 23.91
N VAL A 89 21.79 -1.82 24.67
CA VAL A 89 23.03 -1.08 24.39
C VAL A 89 24.06 -1.36 25.47
N SER A 90 25.36 -1.23 25.14
CA SER A 90 26.40 -1.29 26.16
C SER A 90 26.35 -0.04 27.04
N VAL A 91 26.42 -0.20 28.37
CA VAL A 91 26.40 0.92 29.33
C VAL A 91 27.52 1.93 29.05
N ASN A 92 28.73 1.46 28.73
CA ASN A 92 29.85 2.35 28.41
C ASN A 92 29.62 3.14 27.12
N ASP A 93 29.04 2.50 26.11
CA ASP A 93 28.72 3.15 24.82
C ASP A 93 27.56 4.15 24.96
N TYR A 94 26.56 3.83 25.79
CA TYR A 94 25.49 4.75 26.13
C TYR A 94 25.99 5.96 26.92
N ARG A 95 26.93 5.78 27.87
CA ARG A 95 27.51 6.90 28.62
C ARG A 95 28.32 7.86 27.75
N SER A 96 28.99 7.36 26.71
CA SER A 96 29.81 8.20 25.83
C SER A 96 29.02 8.83 24.69
N ARG A 97 27.99 8.16 24.17
CA ARG A 97 27.29 8.56 22.94
C ARG A 97 25.79 8.79 23.10
N HIS A 98 25.21 8.45 24.26
CA HIS A 98 23.79 8.58 24.57
C HIS A 98 22.89 8.04 23.45
N HIS A 99 22.13 8.92 22.79
CA HIS A 99 21.21 8.58 21.71
C HIS A 99 21.89 8.00 20.45
N ALA A 100 23.22 8.08 20.35
CA ALA A 100 24.00 7.48 19.26
C ALA A 100 24.71 6.17 19.65
N ALA A 101 24.37 5.58 20.80
CA ALA A 101 24.92 4.29 21.23
C ALA A 101 24.51 3.15 20.28
N ARG A 102 25.44 2.23 20.03
CA ARG A 102 25.24 1.10 19.14
C ARG A 102 24.36 0.05 19.79
N VAL A 103 23.23 -0.24 19.15
CA VAL A 103 22.29 -1.27 19.58
C VAL A 103 22.89 -2.66 19.30
N ARG A 104 23.03 -3.48 20.35
CA ARG A 104 23.53 -4.87 20.26
C ARG A 104 22.41 -5.85 19.97
N ARG A 105 21.23 -5.60 20.52
CA ARG A 105 20.04 -6.41 20.34
C ARG A 105 18.81 -5.52 20.34
N THR A 106 17.88 -5.81 19.45
CA THR A 106 16.58 -5.16 19.37
C THR A 106 15.54 -6.24 19.64
N ASP A 107 14.78 -6.11 20.72
CA ASP A 107 13.61 -6.93 20.94
C ASP A 107 12.41 -6.28 20.26
N THR A 108 11.66 -7.09 19.52
CA THR A 108 10.53 -6.63 18.72
C THR A 108 9.32 -7.53 18.96
N GLU A 109 8.14 -6.92 19.00
CA GLU A 109 6.85 -7.60 18.98
C GLU A 109 6.14 -7.35 17.65
N HIS A 110 5.23 -8.24 17.25
CA HIS A 110 4.31 -7.95 16.16
C HIS A 110 3.47 -6.73 16.56
N ALA A 111 3.39 -5.77 15.66
CA ALA A 111 2.65 -4.55 15.83
C ALA A 111 1.47 -4.51 14.87
N LEU A 112 0.90 -3.31 14.71
CA LEU A 112 -0.24 -3.12 13.83
C LEU A 112 0.17 -3.40 12.37
N THR A 113 -0.34 -4.47 11.77
CA THR A 113 -0.10 -4.81 10.36
C THR A 113 -1.12 -4.12 9.47
N GLN A 114 -0.77 -3.93 8.20
CA GLN A 114 -1.65 -3.30 7.21
C GLN A 114 -1.81 -4.23 6.01
N ALA A 115 -3.06 -4.50 5.63
CA ALA A 115 -3.38 -5.24 4.41
C ALA A 115 -3.69 -4.29 3.27
N TRP A 116 -3.07 -4.55 2.13
CA TRP A 116 -3.24 -3.82 0.88
C TRP A 116 -4.11 -4.59 -0.13
N GLY A 117 -4.37 -5.88 0.14
CA GLY A 117 -5.18 -6.74 -0.70
C GLY A 117 -4.41 -7.33 -1.89
N GLU A 118 -5.15 -8.07 -2.72
CA GLU A 118 -4.66 -8.79 -3.91
C GLU A 118 -4.89 -8.02 -5.22
N ARG A 119 -5.59 -6.88 -5.17
CA ARG A 119 -5.95 -6.09 -6.34
C ARG A 119 -5.28 -4.73 -6.27
N TRP A 120 -4.39 -4.47 -7.21
CA TRP A 120 -3.66 -3.21 -7.31
C TRP A 120 -4.12 -2.46 -8.56
N THR A 121 -4.62 -1.27 -8.33
CA THR A 121 -5.13 -0.37 -9.35
C THR A 121 -4.00 0.53 -9.87
N ALA A 122 -3.98 0.79 -11.17
CA ALA A 122 -2.96 1.61 -11.81
C ALA A 122 -3.60 2.59 -12.81
N CYS A 123 -3.11 3.83 -12.82
CA CYS A 123 -3.36 4.74 -13.94
C CYS A 123 -2.60 4.26 -15.18
N GLN A 124 -2.95 4.77 -16.36
CA GLN A 124 -2.32 4.35 -17.62
C GLN A 124 -0.79 4.41 -17.57
N GLY A 125 -0.22 5.53 -17.11
CA GLY A 125 1.23 5.70 -17.08
C GLY A 125 1.96 4.79 -16.09
N CYS A 126 1.31 4.33 -15.02
CA CYS A 126 1.88 3.31 -14.14
C CYS A 126 1.70 1.90 -14.73
N ALA A 127 0.57 1.64 -15.38
CA ALA A 127 0.30 0.37 -16.05
C ALA A 127 1.32 0.09 -17.17
N ASP A 128 1.67 1.11 -17.97
CA ASP A 128 2.66 0.97 -19.04
C ASP A 128 4.04 0.52 -18.50
N LEU A 129 4.45 1.06 -17.34
CA LEU A 129 5.70 0.68 -16.66
C LEU A 129 5.62 -0.72 -16.04
N ILE A 130 4.46 -1.11 -15.53
CA ILE A 130 4.22 -2.47 -15.00
C ILE A 130 4.31 -3.51 -16.12
N GLU A 131 3.67 -3.27 -17.26
CA GLU A 131 3.75 -4.19 -18.42
C GLU A 131 5.16 -4.30 -18.98
N ALA A 132 5.87 -3.17 -19.04
CA ALA A 132 7.28 -3.15 -19.45
C ALA A 132 8.21 -3.80 -18.42
N ARG A 133 7.68 -4.21 -17.25
CA ARG A 133 8.45 -4.70 -16.11
C ARG A 133 9.55 -3.72 -15.67
N ASP A 134 9.30 -2.42 -15.83
CA ASP A 134 10.22 -1.34 -15.44
C ASP A 134 9.97 -0.85 -14.01
N LEU A 135 10.46 -1.62 -13.04
CA LEU A 135 10.36 -1.30 -11.61
C LEU A 135 11.01 0.06 -11.28
N TYR A 136 12.19 0.34 -11.83
CA TYR A 136 12.94 1.56 -11.52
C TYR A 136 12.31 2.80 -12.15
N GLY A 137 11.77 2.69 -13.37
CA GLY A 137 10.97 3.73 -14.00
C GLY A 137 9.72 4.05 -13.19
N LEU A 138 9.04 3.02 -12.67
CA LEU A 138 7.88 3.19 -11.79
C LEU A 138 8.25 3.92 -10.49
N ILE A 139 9.31 3.48 -9.81
CA ILE A 139 9.81 4.12 -8.58
C ILE A 139 10.17 5.58 -8.84
N ARG A 140 10.88 5.86 -9.94
CA ARG A 140 11.24 7.23 -10.32
C ARG A 140 10.01 8.09 -10.53
N ARG A 141 9.04 7.62 -11.33
CA ARG A 141 7.79 8.34 -11.61
C ARG A 141 7.04 8.66 -10.32
N VAL A 142 6.92 7.68 -9.42
CA VAL A 142 6.23 7.88 -8.14
C VAL A 142 6.99 8.88 -7.27
N ALA A 143 8.30 8.74 -7.13
CA ALA A 143 9.11 9.67 -6.36
C ALA A 143 9.01 11.10 -6.90
N ASP A 144 9.02 11.30 -8.21
CA ASP A 144 8.91 12.62 -8.83
C ASP A 144 7.56 13.30 -8.55
N ALA A 145 6.49 12.52 -8.32
CA ALA A 145 5.17 13.01 -7.95
C ALA A 145 4.99 13.25 -6.43
N MET A 146 5.95 12.84 -5.59
CA MET A 146 5.85 12.96 -4.13
C MET A 146 6.26 14.35 -3.62
N PRO A 147 5.74 14.79 -2.46
CA PRO A 147 6.12 16.05 -1.84
C PRO A 147 7.64 16.16 -1.62
N ALA A 148 8.21 17.33 -1.89
CA ALA A 148 9.65 17.59 -1.82
C ALA A 148 10.30 17.24 -0.46
N LYS A 149 9.52 17.28 0.64
CA LYS A 149 10.00 16.87 1.98
C LYS A 149 10.40 15.39 2.07
N LEU A 150 9.85 14.54 1.20
CA LEU A 150 10.16 13.11 1.12
C LEU A 150 11.26 12.82 0.09
N THR A 151 11.52 13.74 -0.84
CA THR A 151 12.34 13.48 -2.04
C THR A 151 13.57 14.38 -2.17
N ARG A 152 13.96 15.07 -1.10
CA ARG A 152 15.20 15.89 -1.03
C ARG A 152 16.30 15.23 -0.19
N GLY A 153 17.54 15.38 -0.66
CA GLY A 153 18.74 14.96 0.06
C GLY A 153 18.70 13.48 0.47
N LYS A 154 19.06 13.19 1.74
CA LYS A 154 19.06 11.83 2.29
C LYS A 154 17.69 11.13 2.30
N HIS A 155 16.60 11.89 2.23
CA HIS A 155 15.25 11.32 2.24
C HIS A 155 14.91 10.64 0.92
N LEU A 156 15.43 11.13 -0.21
CA LEU A 156 15.17 10.52 -1.53
C LEU A 156 15.63 9.07 -1.60
N MET A 157 16.83 8.78 -1.12
CA MET A 157 17.39 7.42 -1.16
C MET A 157 16.58 6.48 -0.28
N ARG A 158 16.18 6.94 0.91
CA ARG A 158 15.29 6.17 1.78
C ARG A 158 13.93 5.92 1.13
N THR A 159 13.29 6.95 0.59
CA THR A 159 11.99 6.80 -0.09
C THR A 159 12.07 5.88 -1.30
N ARG A 160 13.14 5.95 -2.10
CA ARG A 160 13.34 4.99 -3.21
C ARG A 160 13.52 3.56 -2.72
N GLY A 161 14.23 3.35 -1.60
CA GLY A 161 14.35 2.03 -0.96
C GLY A 161 12.99 1.51 -0.49
N GLU A 162 12.21 2.33 0.22
CA GLU A 162 10.86 1.98 0.67
C GLU A 162 9.92 1.63 -0.50
N LEU A 163 9.96 2.40 -1.60
CA LEU A 163 9.19 2.13 -2.81
C LEU A 163 9.66 0.85 -3.50
N HIS A 164 10.97 0.61 -3.55
CA HIS A 164 11.54 -0.61 -4.11
C HIS A 164 11.05 -1.85 -3.36
N ASP A 165 11.16 -1.85 -2.03
CA ASP A 165 10.74 -2.97 -1.19
C ASP A 165 9.24 -3.25 -1.36
N ARG A 166 8.43 -2.20 -1.45
CA ARG A 166 6.97 -2.32 -1.63
C ARG A 166 6.57 -2.82 -3.02
N TYR A 167 7.21 -2.34 -4.09
CA TYR A 167 6.79 -2.64 -5.46
C TYR A 167 7.41 -3.91 -6.03
N THR A 168 8.58 -4.35 -5.51
CA THR A 168 9.18 -5.64 -5.86
C THR A 168 8.19 -6.79 -5.67
N ALA A 169 7.54 -6.85 -4.52
CA ALA A 169 6.56 -7.90 -4.22
C ALA A 169 5.36 -7.91 -5.19
N VAL A 170 4.93 -6.74 -5.68
CA VAL A 170 3.86 -6.64 -6.68
C VAL A 170 4.31 -7.21 -8.02
N PHE A 171 5.54 -6.93 -8.43
CA PHE A 171 6.10 -7.44 -9.68
C PHE A 171 6.34 -8.95 -9.63
N ASP A 172 6.87 -9.45 -8.51
CA ASP A 172 7.19 -10.86 -8.31
C ASP A 172 5.95 -11.75 -8.26
N THR A 173 4.83 -11.21 -7.76
CA THR A 173 3.60 -11.96 -7.54
C THR A 173 2.47 -11.61 -8.52
N LEU A 174 2.78 -10.82 -9.56
CA LEU A 174 1.81 -10.38 -10.56
C LEU A 174 1.23 -11.58 -11.32
N ALA A 175 -0.08 -11.77 -11.22
CA ALA A 175 -0.78 -12.72 -12.07
C ALA A 175 -0.77 -12.25 -13.53
N PRO A 176 -0.80 -13.16 -14.51
CA PRO A 176 -0.89 -12.78 -15.91
C PRO A 176 -2.16 -11.98 -16.22
N GLY A 177 -2.00 -10.95 -17.06
CA GLY A 177 -3.08 -10.11 -17.54
C GLY A 177 -3.50 -9.00 -16.58
N ARG A 178 -4.32 -8.09 -17.09
CA ARG A 178 -4.90 -6.97 -16.36
C ARG A 178 -6.35 -6.76 -16.74
N GLY A 179 -7.04 -6.08 -15.86
CA GLY A 179 -8.41 -5.70 -16.04
C GLY A 179 -8.60 -4.22 -16.31
N GLN A 180 -9.50 -3.82 -17.20
CA GLN A 180 -9.89 -2.42 -17.33
C GLN A 180 -10.95 -2.02 -16.30
N ILE A 181 -10.75 -0.90 -15.62
CA ILE A 181 -11.75 -0.29 -14.74
C ILE A 181 -12.82 0.34 -15.65
N THR A 182 -14.08 -0.05 -15.43
CA THR A 182 -15.24 0.52 -16.14
C THR A 182 -16.30 0.95 -15.13
N PRO A 183 -17.21 1.87 -15.48
CA PRO A 183 -18.29 2.27 -14.57
C PRO A 183 -19.13 1.09 -14.06
N GLY A 184 -19.35 0.07 -14.90
CA GLY A 184 -20.06 -1.16 -14.51
C GLY A 184 -19.21 -2.15 -13.70
N HIS A 185 -17.87 -2.01 -13.71
CA HIS A 185 -16.93 -2.91 -13.04
C HIS A 185 -15.76 -2.12 -12.43
N PRO A 186 -16.01 -1.32 -11.37
CA PRO A 186 -15.02 -0.41 -10.79
C PRO A 186 -13.84 -1.14 -10.12
N LEU A 187 -13.99 -2.44 -9.85
CA LEU A 187 -12.97 -3.30 -9.24
C LEU A 187 -12.38 -4.35 -10.19
N GLY A 188 -12.70 -4.29 -11.48
CA GLY A 188 -12.24 -5.32 -12.41
C GLY A 188 -12.63 -6.73 -11.94
N ILE A 189 -13.80 -6.84 -11.31
CA ILE A 189 -14.41 -8.12 -11.00
C ILE A 189 -15.14 -8.53 -12.26
N TRP A 190 -14.45 -9.17 -13.19
CA TRP A 190 -15.12 -9.94 -14.22
C TRP A 190 -15.73 -11.17 -13.54
N PRO A 191 -17.02 -11.49 -13.76
CA PRO A 191 -17.47 -12.85 -13.52
C PRO A 191 -16.51 -13.75 -14.31
N ASN A 192 -16.01 -14.82 -13.67
CA ASN A 192 -15.21 -15.81 -14.37
C ASN A 192 -16.00 -16.20 -15.63
N THR A 193 -15.48 -15.88 -16.81
CA THR A 193 -15.91 -16.51 -18.04
C THR A 193 -15.45 -17.96 -17.96
N ALA A 194 -16.23 -18.77 -17.24
CA ALA A 194 -16.22 -20.20 -17.41
C ALA A 194 -16.73 -20.48 -18.82
N GLY A 195 -15.83 -20.94 -19.69
CA GLY A 195 -16.17 -21.55 -20.97
C GLY A 195 -16.29 -20.57 -22.14
N GLY A 196 -15.33 -20.66 -23.05
CA GLY A 196 -15.37 -19.97 -24.34
C GLY A 196 -14.25 -20.45 -25.25
N ALA A 197 -14.14 -21.76 -25.44
CA ALA A 197 -13.48 -22.28 -26.62
C ALA A 197 -14.35 -21.93 -27.83
N SER A 198 -13.77 -21.26 -28.81
CA SER A 198 -14.17 -21.29 -30.23
C SER A 198 -12.95 -20.94 -31.05
#